data_AF-A0A918G2D4-F1
#
_entry.id   AF-A0A918G2D4-F1
#
_cell.length_a   1.000
_cell.length_b   1.000
_cell.length_c   1.000
_cell.angle_alpha   90.00
_cell.angle_beta   90.00
_cell.angle_gamma   90.00
#
_symmetry.space_group_name_H-M   'P 1'
#
loop_
_entity.id
_entity.type
_entity.pdbx_description
1 polymer ?
#
loop_
_entity_poly.entity_id
_entity_poly.type
_entity_poly.pdbx_seq_one_letter_code
_entity_poly.pdbx_strand_id
1 'polypeptide(L)'
;MPDDATHCAYARVYRVLLQAADDLETLRHEGAEVGVEPHAGAAMMAVRLASAVLFPAVPCQTPPWSQDTDRLLDLCVNWRDAAFRVGEFAPVPALRIVTDESGGGGVRSAST
;
A
#
# COMPACT_ATOMS: atom_id res chain seq x y z
N MET A 1 -11.81 11.05 36.71
CA MET A 1 -10.52 10.97 35.99
C MET A 1 -10.55 9.87 34.92
N PRO A 2 -11.36 9.99 33.84
CA PRO A 2 -11.37 9.02 32.73
C PRO A 2 -10.40 9.40 31.60
N ASP A 3 -10.02 10.67 31.50
CA ASP A 3 -9.24 11.23 30.40
C ASP A 3 -7.79 10.75 30.42
N ASP A 4 -7.19 10.62 31.61
CA ASP A 4 -5.80 10.16 31.78
C ASP A 4 -5.63 8.67 31.43
N ALA A 5 -6.61 7.83 31.79
CA ALA A 5 -6.60 6.40 31.47
C ALA A 5 -6.76 6.16 29.97
N THR A 6 -7.63 6.94 29.32
CA THR A 6 -7.86 6.89 27.87
C THR A 6 -6.64 7.40 27.10
N HIS A 7 -6.03 8.49 27.55
CA HIS A 7 -4.76 8.98 26.99
C HIS A 7 -3.63 7.95 27.13
N CYS A 8 -3.52 7.29 28.29
CA CYS A 8 -2.54 6.21 28.50
C CYS A 8 -2.78 4.99 27.59
N ALA A 9 -4.05 4.65 27.29
CA ALA A 9 -4.39 3.60 26.36
C ALA A 9 -3.98 3.96 24.92
N TYR A 10 -4.31 5.18 24.46
CA TYR A 10 -3.88 5.65 23.15
C TYR A 10 -2.36 5.76 23.02
N ALA A 11 -1.66 6.22 24.07
CA ALA A 11 -0.19 6.26 24.09
C ALA A 11 0.46 4.88 24.01
N ARG A 12 -0.23 3.82 24.48
CA ARG A 12 0.24 2.43 24.32
C ARG A 12 0.05 1.96 22.88
N VAL A 13 -1.14 2.15 22.31
CA VAL A 13 -1.45 1.77 20.93
C VAL A 13 -0.53 2.51 19.96
N TYR A 14 -0.32 3.81 20.16
CA TYR A 14 0.56 4.64 19.35
C TYR A 14 1.99 4.08 19.27
N ARG A 15 2.57 3.68 20.41
CA ARG A 15 3.90 3.05 20.44
C ARG A 15 3.97 1.72 19.69
N VAL A 16 2.92 0.90 19.78
CA VAL A 16 2.83 -0.35 19.03
C VAL A 16 2.81 -0.09 17.52
N LEU A 17 2.06 0.94 17.08
CA LEU A 17 2.03 1.33 15.68
C LEU A 17 3.40 1.85 15.21
N LEU A 18 4.10 2.65 16.01
CA LEU A 18 5.46 3.09 15.66
C LEU A 18 6.41 1.90 15.50
N GLN A 19 6.42 0.97 16.44
CA GLN A 19 7.26 -0.23 16.34
C GLN A 19 6.92 -1.06 15.10
N ALA A 20 5.63 -1.29 14.82
CA ALA A 20 5.22 -2.03 13.65
C ALA A 20 5.63 -1.35 12.34
N ALA A 21 5.63 -0.01 12.28
CA ALA A 21 6.12 0.72 11.11
C ALA A 21 7.63 0.52 10.90
N ASP A 22 8.43 0.48 11.97
CA ASP A 22 9.88 0.23 11.89
C ASP A 22 10.19 -1.22 11.47
N ASP A 23 9.43 -2.19 11.99
CA ASP A 23 9.56 -3.60 11.61
C ASP A 23 9.22 -3.82 10.12
N LEU A 24 8.16 -3.16 9.62
CA LEU A 24 7.77 -3.23 8.21
C LEU A 24 8.75 -2.49 7.29
N GLU A 25 9.35 -1.40 7.76
CA GLU A 25 10.43 -0.69 7.06
C GLU A 25 11.66 -1.59 6.90
N THR A 26 12.00 -2.36 7.94
CA THR A 26 13.06 -3.37 7.92
C THR A 26 12.75 -4.48 6.91
N LEU A 27 11.55 -5.08 6.99
CA LEU A 27 11.12 -6.11 6.04
C LEU A 27 11.11 -5.63 4.59
N ARG A 28 10.74 -4.37 4.35
CA ARG A 28 10.78 -3.76 3.02
C ARG A 28 12.21 -3.69 2.47
N HIS A 29 13.18 -3.34 3.31
CA HIS A 29 14.60 -3.28 2.92
C HIS A 29 15.21 -4.67 2.73
N GLU A 30 14.87 -5.63 3.59
CA GLU A 30 15.35 -7.01 3.48
C GLU A 30 14.75 -7.72 2.26
N GLY A 31 13.47 -7.48 1.97
CA GLY A 31 12.80 -8.00 0.77
C GLY A 31 13.36 -7.42 -0.53
N ALA A 32 13.97 -6.22 -0.48
CA ALA A 32 14.50 -5.51 -1.65
C ALA A 32 15.59 -6.29 -2.40
N GLU A 33 16.29 -7.22 -1.74
CA GLU A 33 17.28 -8.10 -2.39
C GLU A 33 16.65 -9.11 -3.36
N VAL A 34 15.35 -9.41 -3.21
CA VAL A 34 14.58 -10.34 -4.06
C VAL A 34 13.64 -9.59 -5.03
N GLY A 35 13.47 -8.28 -4.83
CA GLY A 35 12.57 -7.40 -5.59
C GLY A 35 11.85 -6.41 -4.67
N VAL A 36 11.07 -5.46 -5.22
CA VAL A 36 10.21 -4.61 -4.36
C VAL A 36 9.22 -5.53 -3.65
N GLU A 37 9.18 -5.54 -2.31
CA GLU A 37 8.16 -6.28 -1.54
C GLU A 37 6.94 -5.36 -1.32
N PRO A 38 5.92 -5.44 -2.19
CA PRO A 38 4.83 -4.47 -2.21
C PRO A 38 3.96 -4.53 -0.96
N HIS A 39 3.86 -5.71 -0.32
CA HIS A 39 2.99 -5.90 0.85
C HIS A 39 3.57 -5.23 2.10
N ALA A 40 4.89 -5.34 2.32
CA ALA A 40 5.56 -4.68 3.44
C ALA A 40 5.45 -3.16 3.32
N GLY A 41 5.66 -2.63 2.11
CA GLY A 41 5.45 -1.22 1.81
C GLY A 41 4.01 -0.76 2.08
N ALA A 42 3.02 -1.46 1.53
CA ALA A 42 1.60 -1.10 1.71
C ALA A 42 1.16 -1.17 3.20
N ALA A 43 1.56 -2.22 3.92
CA ALA A 43 1.27 -2.35 5.34
C ALA A 43 1.92 -1.24 6.17
N MET A 44 3.19 -0.90 5.89
CA MET A 44 3.89 0.19 6.58
C MET A 44 3.15 1.51 6.42
N MET A 45 2.66 1.79 5.22
CA MET A 45 1.90 3.00 4.92
C MET A 45 0.58 3.05 5.70
N ALA A 46 -0.15 1.93 5.80
CA ALA A 46 -1.36 1.86 6.61
C ALA A 46 -1.09 2.15 8.10
N VAL A 47 0.01 1.63 8.63
CA VAL A 47 0.41 1.83 10.03
C VAL A 47 0.80 3.29 10.29
N ARG A 48 1.50 3.94 9.35
CA ARG A 48 1.82 5.38 9.44
C ARG A 48 0.55 6.23 9.39
N LEU A 49 -0.40 5.91 8.53
CA LEU A 49 -1.70 6.61 8.50
C LEU A 49 -2.46 6.45 9.82
N ALA A 50 -2.57 5.23 10.34
CA ALA A 50 -3.24 4.97 11.63
C ALA A 50 -2.59 5.76 12.77
N SER A 51 -1.25 5.85 12.77
CA SER A 51 -0.50 6.66 13.73
C SER A 51 -0.79 8.16 13.56
N ALA A 52 -0.86 8.67 12.33
CA ALA A 52 -1.17 10.08 12.07
C ALA A 52 -2.59 10.45 12.55
N VAL A 53 -3.57 9.56 12.34
CA VAL A 53 -4.95 9.72 12.86
C VAL A 53 -4.97 9.75 14.39
N LEU A 54 -4.10 8.98 15.04
CA LEU A 54 -4.05 8.88 16.49
C LEU A 54 -3.27 10.03 17.16
N PHE A 55 -2.36 10.68 16.43
CA PHE A 55 -1.47 11.73 16.94
C PHE A 55 -2.18 12.86 17.72
N PRO A 56 -3.34 13.41 17.28
CA PRO A 56 -4.06 14.43 18.05
C PRO A 56 -4.44 14.01 19.47
N ALA A 57 -4.60 12.70 19.73
CA ALA A 57 -4.90 12.17 21.06
C ALA A 57 -3.64 11.94 21.92
N VAL A 58 -2.44 11.98 21.32
CA VAL A 58 -1.13 11.75 21.95
C VAL A 58 -0.07 12.76 21.44
N PRO A 59 -0.30 14.08 21.64
CA PRO A 59 0.56 15.12 21.07
C PRO A 59 1.99 15.14 21.64
N CYS A 60 2.23 14.44 22.76
CA CYS A 60 3.55 14.33 23.38
C CYS A 60 4.51 13.39 22.62
N GLN A 61 4.03 12.66 21.61
CA GLN A 61 4.83 11.71 20.83
C GLN A 61 4.74 12.05 19.36
N THR A 62 5.57 12.99 18.90
CA THR A 62 5.68 13.32 17.47
C THR A 62 6.20 12.10 16.71
N PRO A 63 5.55 11.68 15.61
CA PRO A 63 6.07 10.58 14.82
C PRO A 63 7.40 10.96 14.16
N PRO A 64 8.32 10.00 13.95
CA PRO A 64 9.64 10.26 13.37
C PRO A 64 9.61 10.54 11.86
N TRP A 65 8.45 10.49 11.21
CA TRP A 65 8.25 10.68 9.77
C TRP A 65 7.38 11.91 9.49
N SER A 66 7.59 12.57 8.34
CA SER A 66 6.88 13.81 8.02
C SER A 66 5.37 13.57 7.92
N GLN A 67 4.58 14.40 8.60
CA GLN A 67 3.11 14.40 8.51
C GLN A 67 2.64 15.25 7.32
N ASP A 68 3.33 15.17 6.19
CA ASP A 68 2.91 15.87 5.00
C ASP A 68 1.59 15.29 4.51
N THR A 69 0.51 16.06 4.60
CA THR A 69 -0.85 15.63 4.30
C THR A 69 -0.98 15.14 2.86
N ASP A 70 -0.29 15.78 1.91
CA ASP A 70 -0.32 15.35 0.51
C ASP A 70 0.34 13.99 0.34
N ARG A 71 1.45 13.77 1.06
CA ARG A 71 2.10 12.46 1.14
C ARG A 71 1.19 11.41 1.78
N LEU A 72 0.44 11.76 2.82
CA LEU A 72 -0.53 10.88 3.49
C LEU A 72 -1.74 10.53 2.60
N LEU A 73 -2.15 11.45 1.72
CA LEU A 73 -3.22 11.22 0.75
C LEU A 73 -2.76 10.32 -0.41
N ASP A 74 -1.57 10.56 -0.96
CA ASP A 74 -0.95 9.66 -1.93
C ASP A 74 -0.76 8.24 -1.35
N LEU A 75 -0.41 8.17 -0.05
CA LEU A 75 -0.36 6.92 0.73
C LEU A 75 -1.69 6.15 0.73
N CYS A 76 -2.82 6.85 0.88
CA CYS A 76 -4.15 6.24 0.90
C CYS A 76 -4.53 5.64 -0.46
N VAL A 77 -4.13 6.30 -1.55
CA VAL A 77 -4.35 5.83 -2.92
C VAL A 77 -3.56 4.54 -3.18
N ASN A 78 -2.29 4.52 -2.81
CA ASN A 78 -1.44 3.33 -2.97
C ASN A 78 -1.95 2.14 -2.14
N TRP A 79 -2.47 2.39 -0.93
CA TRP A 79 -3.06 1.34 -0.11
C TRP A 79 -4.33 0.75 -0.72
N ARG A 80 -5.22 1.59 -1.27
CA ARG A 80 -6.40 1.14 -2.01
C ARG A 80 -6.00 0.25 -3.18
N ASP A 81 -5.03 0.70 -3.98
CA ASP A 81 -4.64 -0.01 -5.19
C ASP A 81 -3.97 -1.35 -4.86
N ALA A 82 -3.16 -1.42 -3.81
CA ALA A 82 -2.61 -2.68 -3.29
C ALA A 82 -3.69 -3.63 -2.76
N ALA A 83 -4.62 -3.14 -1.92
CA ALA A 83 -5.68 -3.95 -1.31
C ALA A 83 -6.62 -4.56 -2.36
N PHE A 84 -6.93 -3.82 -3.42
CA PHE A 84 -7.78 -4.28 -4.50
C PHE A 84 -7.02 -4.92 -5.66
N ARG A 85 -5.67 -5.01 -5.59
CA ARG A 85 -4.82 -5.49 -6.69
C ARG A 85 -5.16 -4.78 -8.01
N VAL A 86 -5.18 -3.46 -7.95
CA VAL A 86 -5.47 -2.56 -9.08
C VAL A 86 -4.17 -1.84 -9.47
N GLY A 87 -4.06 -1.42 -10.74
CA GLY A 87 -2.89 -0.68 -11.22
C GLY A 87 -1.64 -1.55 -11.28
N GLU A 88 -0.54 -1.05 -10.71
CA GLU A 88 0.75 -1.78 -10.67
C GLU A 88 0.70 -3.07 -9.84
N PHE A 89 -0.29 -3.22 -8.96
CA PHE A 89 -0.49 -4.40 -8.11
C PHE A 89 -1.44 -5.43 -8.75
N ALA A 90 -1.97 -5.16 -9.95
CA ALA A 90 -2.85 -6.09 -10.64
C ALA A 90 -2.07 -7.28 -11.22
N PRO A 91 -2.62 -8.52 -11.11
CA PRO A 91 -2.03 -9.64 -11.82
C PRO A 91 -2.03 -9.36 -13.32
N VAL A 92 -0.92 -9.66 -13.99
CA VAL A 92 -0.79 -9.50 -15.45
C VAL A 92 -1.94 -10.25 -16.11
N PRO A 93 -2.73 -9.61 -17.01
CA PRO A 93 -3.83 -10.27 -17.68
C PRO A 93 -3.30 -11.52 -18.39
N ALA A 94 -3.91 -12.67 -18.12
CA ALA A 94 -3.64 -13.88 -18.86
C ALA A 94 -4.18 -13.69 -20.29
N LEU A 95 -3.33 -13.17 -21.18
CA LEU A 95 -3.65 -13.00 -22.59
C LEU A 95 -3.93 -14.39 -23.18
N ARG A 96 -5.20 -14.67 -23.46
CA ARG A 96 -5.61 -15.88 -24.17
C ARG A 96 -5.68 -15.55 -25.66
N ILE A 97 -4.84 -16.20 -26.45
CA ILE A 97 -4.95 -16.17 -27.91
C ILE A 97 -6.26 -16.89 -28.28
N VAL A 98 -7.20 -16.16 -28.87
CA VAL A 98 -8.41 -16.71 -29.47
C VAL A 98 -8.05 -17.04 -30.91
N THR A 99 -7.74 -18.31 -31.19
CA THR A 99 -7.73 -18.82 -32.56
C THR A 99 -9.16 -18.99 -33.00
N ASP A 100 -9.58 -18.18 -33.98
CA ASP A 100 -10.85 -18.32 -34.66
C ASP A 100 -10.81 -19.59 -35.53
N GLU A 101 -11.30 -20.71 -34.99
CA GLU A 101 -11.56 -21.91 -35.77
C GLU A 101 -12.93 -21.82 -36.44
N SER A 102 -13.06 -20.88 -37.36
CA SER A 102 -14.17 -20.83 -38.31
C SER A 102 -13.67 -20.40 -39.69
N GLY A 103 -13.10 -21.38 -40.38
CA GLY A 103 -13.53 -21.71 -41.74
C GLY A 103 -13.35 -20.64 -42.83
N GLY A 104 -12.20 -20.69 -43.50
CA GLY A 104 -12.14 -20.79 -44.96
C GLY A 104 -12.59 -19.60 -45.80
N GLY A 105 -11.62 -18.95 -46.43
CA GLY A 105 -11.78 -18.47 -47.80
C GLY A 105 -11.32 -17.04 -48.07
N GLY A 106 -10.28 -16.93 -48.89
CA GLY A 106 -10.13 -15.79 -49.79
C GLY A 106 -8.92 -14.90 -49.54
N VAL A 107 -7.77 -15.35 -50.03
CA VAL A 107 -6.69 -14.46 -50.45
C VAL A 107 -7.28 -13.45 -51.44
N ARG A 108 -7.23 -12.16 -51.12
CA ARG A 108 -7.25 -11.10 -52.12
C ARG A 108 -6.12 -10.11 -51.84
N SER A 109 -5.06 -10.31 -52.62
CA SER A 109 -4.08 -9.30 -52.97
C SER A 109 -4.77 -8.10 -53.61
N ALA A 110 -4.39 -6.89 -53.22
CA ALA A 110 -4.61 -5.70 -54.02
C ALA A 110 -3.37 -4.81 -53.91
N SER A 111 -2.52 -4.92 -54.93
CA SER A 111 -1.54 -3.91 -55.31
C SER A 111 -2.27 -2.63 -55.73
N THR A 112 -1.84 -1.47 -55.22
CA THR A 112 -1.35 -0.28 -55.98
C THR A 112 -1.17 0.86 -54.98
#